data_AF-A0A851H429-F1
#
_entry.id   AF-A0A851H429-F1
#
_cell.length_a   1.000
_cell.length_b   1.000
_cell.length_c   1.000
_cell.angle_alpha   90.00
_cell.angle_beta   90.00
_cell.angle_gamma   90.00
#
_symmetry.space_group_name_H-M   'P 1'
#
loop_
_entity.id
_entity.type
_entity.pdbx_description
1 polymer ?
#
loop_
_entity_poly.entity_id
_entity_poly.type
_entity_poly.pdbx_seq_one_letter_code
_entity_poly.pdbx_strand_id
1 'polypeptide(L)'
;MKQAIGEAIDGFYRNLRQKKETAQGMGRSKGIHQLPSQSGTATGQFNRDLLPDPQAYFEAQGMKLRGRGAWRMTKCVFHDDSRASLSVNVHTGAFRCHSCQASGGDVLAFHRLLTGKGFREAAAELGALRHD
;
A
#
# COMPACT_ATOMS: atom_id res chain seq x y z
N MET A 1 19.22 -5.35 36.38
CA MET A 1 19.12 -4.64 35.07
C MET A 1 18.25 -5.41 34.06
N LYS A 2 17.00 -5.78 34.42
CA LYS A 2 16.01 -6.35 33.48
C LYS A 2 14.58 -5.82 33.71
N GLN A 3 14.41 -4.78 34.52
CA GLN A 3 13.08 -4.26 34.89
C GLN A 3 12.69 -2.96 34.16
N ALA A 4 13.63 -2.24 33.54
CA ALA A 4 13.34 -0.91 32.97
C ALA A 4 12.92 -0.90 31.48
N ILE A 5 12.83 -2.05 30.79
CA ILE A 5 12.58 -2.10 29.33
C ILE A 5 11.12 -2.49 29.00
N GLY A 6 10.41 -3.15 29.92
CA GLY A 6 9.01 -3.56 29.71
C GLY A 6 8.01 -2.39 29.83
N GLU A 7 8.26 -1.44 30.74
CA GLU A 7 7.31 -0.38 31.07
C GLU A 7 7.16 0.67 29.95
N ALA A 8 8.19 0.86 29.12
CA ALA A 8 8.16 1.80 28.00
C ALA A 8 7.30 1.29 26.82
N ILE A 9 7.24 -0.02 26.61
CA ILE A 9 6.47 -0.64 25.51
C ILE A 9 4.98 -0.65 25.87
N ASP A 10 4.62 -0.96 27.11
CA ASP A 10 3.23 -0.93 27.60
C ASP A 10 2.62 0.48 27.61
N GLY A 11 3.44 1.52 27.84
CA GLY A 11 3.01 2.92 27.75
C GLY A 11 2.60 3.33 26.32
N PHE A 12 3.33 2.85 25.31
CA PHE A 12 3.05 3.14 23.90
C PHE A 12 1.73 2.49 23.43
N TYR A 13 1.48 1.23 23.78
CA TYR A 13 0.26 0.52 23.36
C TYR A 13 -1.02 1.00 24.08
N ARG A 14 -0.93 1.49 25.33
CA ARG A 14 -2.08 2.12 26.01
C ARG A 14 -2.52 3.42 25.33
N ASN A 15 -1.58 4.22 24.83
CA ASN A 15 -1.86 5.51 24.19
C ASN A 15 -2.55 5.34 22.81
N LEU A 16 -2.26 4.25 22.09
CA LEU A 16 -2.94 3.89 20.83
C LEU A 16 -4.37 3.39 21.05
N ARG A 17 -4.66 2.75 22.18
CA ARG A 17 -6.01 2.27 22.53
C ARG A 17 -6.93 3.44 22.91
N GLN A 18 -6.44 4.39 23.71
CA GLN A 18 -7.20 5.57 24.13
C GLN A 18 -7.60 6.46 22.93
N LYS A 19 -6.71 6.63 21.93
CA LYS A 19 -7.01 7.41 20.72
C LYS A 19 -8.11 6.80 19.84
N LYS A 20 -8.28 5.48 19.87
CA LYS A 20 -9.37 4.79 19.15
C LYS A 20 -10.73 4.96 19.85
N GLU A 21 -10.74 5.05 21.17
CA GLU A 21 -11.97 5.18 21.97
C GLU A 21 -12.53 6.61 21.94
N THR A 22 -11.68 7.65 21.96
CA THR A 22 -12.13 9.05 21.83
C THR A 22 -12.65 9.40 20.43
N ALA A 23 -12.34 8.60 19.41
CA ALA A 23 -12.84 8.79 18.05
C ALA A 23 -14.28 8.26 17.83
N GLN A 24 -14.88 7.57 18.81
CA GLN A 24 -16.21 6.95 18.67
C GLN A 24 -17.38 7.82 19.15
N GLY A 25 -17.17 9.11 19.39
CA GLY A 25 -18.17 10.04 19.93
C GLY A 25 -18.45 11.24 19.05
N MET A 26 -18.92 11.07 17.80
CA MET A 26 -19.54 12.15 17.03
C MET A 26 -20.75 11.64 16.25
N GLY A 27 -21.90 12.23 16.56
CA GLY A 27 -23.23 11.78 16.17
C GLY A 27 -23.54 11.84 14.68
N ARG A 28 -24.50 10.99 14.28
CA ARG A 28 -25.20 11.05 12.99
C ARG A 28 -26.15 12.25 12.99
N SER A 29 -25.69 13.41 12.55
CA SER A 29 -26.58 14.43 11.99
C SER A 29 -26.79 14.12 10.52
N LYS A 30 -28.05 13.86 10.14
CA LYS A 30 -28.47 13.82 8.74
C LYS A 30 -28.41 15.25 8.20
N GLY A 31 -27.32 15.59 7.55
CA GLY A 31 -27.15 16.80 6.76
C GLY A 31 -26.42 16.42 5.48
N ILE A 32 -27.18 16.18 4.41
CA ILE A 32 -26.65 16.13 3.05
C ILE A 32 -26.33 17.57 2.63
N HIS A 33 -25.25 18.12 3.20
CA HIS A 33 -24.52 19.20 2.54
C HIS A 33 -23.47 18.55 1.67
N GLN A 34 -23.75 18.53 0.37
CA GLN A 34 -22.81 18.12 -0.67
C GLN A 34 -21.51 18.90 -0.47
N LEU A 35 -20.51 18.28 0.15
CA LEU A 35 -19.14 18.77 0.10
C LEU A 35 -18.75 18.76 -1.37
N PRO A 36 -18.21 19.86 -1.93
CA PRO A 36 -17.74 19.86 -3.30
C PRO A 36 -16.60 18.83 -3.40
N SER A 37 -16.89 17.72 -4.06
CA SER A 37 -15.91 16.71 -4.44
C SER A 37 -15.00 17.34 -5.48
N GLN A 38 -13.99 18.07 -5.01
CA GLN A 38 -12.92 18.59 -5.86
C GLN A 38 -11.98 17.43 -6.24
N SER A 39 -12.47 16.48 -7.02
CA SER A 39 -11.61 15.54 -7.75
C SER A 39 -11.27 16.19 -9.08
N GLY A 40 -10.19 16.99 -9.07
CA GLY A 40 -9.63 17.62 -10.25
C GLY A 40 -9.46 16.60 -11.37
N THR A 41 -9.95 16.96 -12.55
CA THR A 41 -9.82 16.20 -13.78
C THR A 41 -8.37 16.17 -14.21
N ALA A 42 -7.55 15.27 -13.66
CA ALA A 42 -6.32 14.89 -14.35
C ALA A 42 -6.74 14.36 -15.73
N THR A 43 -6.46 15.13 -16.77
CA THR A 43 -6.99 14.98 -18.14
C THR A 43 -6.37 13.82 -18.92
N GLY A 44 -5.45 13.08 -18.31
CA GLY A 44 -4.74 12.02 -19.01
C GLY A 44 -5.48 10.68 -19.09
N GLN A 45 -5.42 10.05 -20.27
CA GLN A 45 -5.86 8.68 -20.46
C GLN A 45 -4.84 7.70 -19.86
N PHE A 46 -5.31 6.73 -19.07
CA PHE A 46 -4.44 5.67 -18.55
C PHE A 46 -3.83 4.86 -19.69
N ASN A 47 -2.51 4.68 -19.64
CA ASN A 47 -1.78 3.77 -20.50
C ASN A 47 -0.99 2.77 -19.66
N ARG A 48 -1.33 1.49 -19.80
CA ARG A 48 -0.66 0.41 -19.08
C ARG A 48 0.81 0.27 -19.44
N ASP A 49 1.18 0.60 -20.67
CA ASP A 49 2.56 0.49 -21.14
C ASP A 49 3.48 1.57 -20.55
N LEU A 50 2.91 2.58 -19.88
CA LEU A 50 3.66 3.59 -19.12
C LEU A 50 3.86 3.19 -17.65
N LEU A 51 3.35 2.04 -17.20
CA LEU A 51 3.66 1.55 -15.87
C LEU A 51 5.18 1.34 -15.75
N PRO A 52 5.76 1.62 -14.56
CA PRO A 52 7.18 1.43 -14.35
C PRO A 52 7.56 -0.05 -14.53
N ASP A 53 8.83 -0.28 -14.87
CA ASP A 53 9.41 -1.62 -14.85
C ASP A 53 9.12 -2.31 -13.50
N PRO A 54 8.53 -3.51 -13.48
CA PRO A 54 8.12 -4.12 -12.23
C PRO A 54 9.25 -4.41 -11.26
N GLN A 55 10.42 -4.82 -11.75
CA GLN A 55 11.55 -5.09 -10.86
C GLN A 55 12.02 -3.80 -10.18
N ALA A 56 12.28 -2.77 -10.99
CA ALA A 56 12.72 -1.47 -10.50
C ALA A 56 11.70 -0.86 -9.52
N TYR A 57 10.41 -0.97 -9.84
CA TYR A 57 9.33 -0.51 -8.97
C TYR A 57 9.38 -1.17 -7.59
N PHE A 58 9.49 -2.50 -7.53
CA PHE A 58 9.53 -3.23 -6.25
C PHE A 58 10.80 -2.94 -5.44
N GLU A 59 11.96 -2.87 -6.09
CA GLU A 59 13.22 -2.52 -5.43
C GLU A 59 13.19 -1.09 -4.87
N ALA A 60 12.54 -0.15 -5.57
CA ALA A 60 12.33 1.21 -5.09
C ALA A 60 11.43 1.29 -3.85
N GLN A 61 10.58 0.28 -3.59
CA GLN A 61 9.84 0.15 -2.33
C GLN A 61 10.69 -0.44 -1.18
N GLY A 62 12.01 -0.59 -1.38
CA GLY A 62 12.93 -1.16 -0.40
C GLY A 62 12.88 -2.68 -0.31
N MET A 63 12.23 -3.37 -1.26
CA MET A 63 12.10 -4.82 -1.24
C MET A 63 13.35 -5.52 -1.77
N LYS A 64 13.83 -6.51 -1.02
CA LYS A 64 14.97 -7.35 -1.43
C LYS A 64 14.46 -8.61 -2.13
N LEU A 65 14.50 -8.60 -3.45
CA LEU A 65 14.00 -9.70 -4.29
C LEU A 65 14.98 -10.88 -4.29
N ARG A 66 14.49 -12.08 -3.95
CA ARG A 66 15.29 -13.32 -3.88
C ARG A 66 14.79 -14.37 -4.87
N GLY A 67 15.71 -15.21 -5.34
CA GLY A 67 15.43 -16.31 -6.28
C GLY A 67 15.95 -16.01 -7.68
N ARG A 68 15.56 -16.82 -8.67
CA ARG A 68 15.88 -16.69 -10.10
C ARG A 68 14.59 -16.77 -10.91
N GLY A 69 14.59 -16.27 -12.15
CA GLY A 69 13.44 -16.30 -13.04
C GLY A 69 12.42 -15.18 -12.81
N ALA A 70 11.21 -15.34 -13.34
CA ALA A 70 10.16 -14.31 -13.32
C ALA A 70 9.58 -14.07 -11.92
N TRP A 71 9.35 -15.13 -11.14
CA TRP A 71 8.81 -15.01 -9.79
C TRP A 71 9.94 -14.93 -8.76
N ARG A 72 9.92 -13.88 -7.94
CA ARG A 72 10.88 -13.63 -6.85
C ARG A 72 10.16 -13.54 -5.52
N MET A 73 10.86 -13.93 -4.46
CA MET A 73 10.36 -13.87 -3.09
C MET A 73 10.90 -12.65 -2.36
N THR A 74 10.06 -11.99 -1.58
CA THR A 74 10.44 -10.89 -0.67
C THR A 74 9.59 -10.93 0.59
N LYS A 75 9.98 -10.17 1.61
CA LYS A 75 9.12 -9.90 2.77
C LYS A 75 7.91 -9.09 2.31
N CYS A 76 6.74 -9.47 2.80
CA CYS A 76 5.51 -8.77 2.55
C CYS A 76 5.52 -7.40 3.24
N VAL A 77 5.04 -6.39 2.53
CA VAL A 77 4.87 -5.02 3.06
C VAL A 77 3.45 -4.78 3.60
N PHE A 78 2.53 -5.74 3.40
CA PHE A 78 1.12 -5.62 3.78
C PHE A 78 0.80 -6.24 5.15
N HIS A 79 1.76 -6.92 5.78
CA HIS A 79 1.68 -7.41 7.16
C HIS A 79 3.08 -7.45 7.76
N ASP A 80 3.17 -7.58 9.09
CA ASP A 80 4.46 -7.75 9.76
C ASP A 80 5.08 -9.12 9.43
N ASP A 81 6.04 -9.12 8.52
CA ASP A 81 6.58 -10.35 7.91
C ASP A 81 8.00 -10.69 8.39
N SER A 82 8.09 -11.77 9.16
CA SER A 82 9.38 -12.27 9.67
C SER A 82 10.17 -13.04 8.60
N ARG A 83 9.48 -13.73 7.69
CA ARG A 83 10.04 -14.57 6.61
C ARG A 83 9.44 -14.19 5.27
N ALA A 84 10.21 -14.24 4.18
CA ALA A 84 9.71 -13.87 2.86
C ALA A 84 8.46 -14.69 2.47
N SER A 85 7.30 -14.04 2.42
CA SER A 85 6.00 -14.67 2.10
C SER A 85 5.32 -14.11 0.85
N LEU A 86 5.88 -13.03 0.29
CA LEU A 86 5.35 -12.35 -0.89
C LEU A 86 6.10 -12.80 -2.14
N SER A 87 5.39 -13.42 -3.08
CA SER A 87 5.87 -13.66 -4.44
C SER A 87 5.51 -12.47 -5.32
N VAL A 88 6.49 -11.95 -6.07
CA VAL A 88 6.30 -10.90 -7.09
C VAL A 88 6.82 -11.37 -8.44
N ASN A 89 6.15 -11.00 -9.51
CA ASN A 89 6.58 -11.28 -10.88
C ASN A 89 7.31 -10.05 -11.43
N VAL A 90 8.59 -10.19 -11.75
CA VAL A 90 9.44 -9.09 -12.21
C VAL A 90 9.20 -8.66 -13.67
N HIS A 91 8.36 -9.38 -14.43
CA HIS A 91 7.99 -9.01 -15.80
C HIS A 91 6.59 -8.41 -15.89
N THR A 92 5.63 -8.92 -15.11
CA THR A 92 4.24 -8.46 -15.18
C THR A 92 3.84 -7.51 -14.05
N GLY A 93 4.59 -7.50 -12.95
CA GLY A 93 4.19 -6.80 -11.71
C GLY A 93 3.11 -7.52 -10.91
N ALA A 94 2.69 -8.71 -11.31
CA ALA A 94 1.75 -9.50 -10.53
C ALA A 94 2.37 -9.90 -9.18
N PHE A 95 1.55 -10.00 -8.14
CA PHE A 95 2.00 -10.37 -6.81
C PHE A 95 0.99 -11.21 -6.05
N ARG A 96 1.48 -12.04 -5.13
CA ARG A 96 0.67 -12.79 -4.18
C ARG A 96 1.46 -13.07 -2.90
N CYS A 97 0.91 -12.65 -1.77
CA CYS A 97 1.37 -13.08 -0.47
C CYS A 97 0.68 -14.39 -0.10
N HIS A 98 1.45 -15.40 0.28
CA HIS A 98 0.94 -16.71 0.71
C HIS A 98 0.48 -16.73 2.17
N SER A 99 0.73 -15.65 2.93
CA SER A 99 0.34 -15.52 4.33
C SER A 99 -0.90 -14.64 4.50
N CYS A 100 -0.84 -13.36 4.11
CA CYS A 100 -1.97 -12.44 4.27
C CYS A 100 -2.93 -12.38 3.06
N GLN A 101 -2.67 -13.16 2.00
CA GLN A 101 -3.46 -13.23 0.76
C GLN A 101 -3.55 -11.93 -0.06
N ALA A 102 -2.82 -10.87 0.31
CA ALA A 102 -2.65 -9.69 -0.54
C ALA A 102 -2.18 -10.12 -1.94
N SER A 103 -2.88 -9.68 -2.98
CA SER A 103 -2.59 -10.07 -4.36
C SER A 103 -3.06 -9.03 -5.38
N GLY A 104 -2.50 -9.10 -6.58
CA GLY A 104 -2.86 -8.23 -7.70
C GLY A 104 -2.11 -8.59 -8.98
N GLY A 105 -2.57 -8.05 -10.11
CA GLY A 105 -2.10 -8.43 -11.45
C GLY A 105 -0.96 -7.60 -12.02
N ASP A 106 -0.68 -6.42 -11.44
CA ASP A 106 0.33 -5.49 -11.91
C ASP A 106 0.83 -4.55 -10.79
N VAL A 107 1.82 -3.72 -11.12
CA VAL A 107 2.38 -2.72 -10.18
C VAL A 107 1.38 -1.66 -9.76
N LEU A 108 0.36 -1.35 -10.58
CA LEU A 108 -0.69 -0.41 -10.21
C LEU A 108 -1.58 -0.97 -9.10
N ALA A 109 -1.99 -2.24 -9.21
CA ALA A 109 -2.73 -2.93 -8.16
C ALA A 109 -1.92 -2.99 -6.86
N PHE A 110 -0.61 -3.25 -6.96
CA PHE A 110 0.28 -3.24 -5.79
C PHE A 110 0.34 -1.84 -5.16
N HIS A 111 0.55 -0.81 -5.97
CA HIS A 111 0.66 0.58 -5.51
C HIS A 111 -0.62 1.06 -4.83
N ARG A 112 -1.77 0.74 -5.42
CA ARG A 112 -3.08 1.06 -4.82
C ARG A 112 -3.27 0.36 -3.48
N LEU A 113 -2.88 -0.91 -3.37
CA LEU A 113 -2.99 -1.64 -2.10
C LEU A 113 -2.03 -1.07 -1.03
N LEU A 114 -0.84 -0.67 -1.45
CA LEU A 114 0.19 -0.10 -0.55
C LEU A 114 -0.21 1.28 -0.02
N THR A 115 -0.79 2.14 -0.87
CA THR A 115 -1.07 3.54 -0.53
C THR A 115 -2.52 3.80 -0.10
N GLY A 116 -3.44 2.87 -0.42
CA GLY A 116 -4.88 3.06 -0.23
C GLY A 116 -5.53 3.99 -1.28
N LYS A 117 -4.79 4.42 -2.31
CA LYS A 117 -5.26 5.39 -3.29
C LYS A 117 -6.21 4.83 -4.33
N GLY A 118 -7.03 5.74 -4.87
CA GLY A 118 -7.89 5.46 -6.01
C GLY A 118 -7.08 5.16 -7.28
N PHE A 119 -7.75 4.58 -8.28
CA PHE A 119 -7.10 4.17 -9.54
C PHE A 119 -6.39 5.33 -10.26
N ARG A 120 -7.07 6.46 -10.47
CA ARG A 120 -6.50 7.60 -11.21
C ARG A 120 -5.33 8.24 -10.48
N GLU A 121 -5.44 8.42 -9.18
CA GLU A 121 -4.38 9.01 -8.36
C GLU A 121 -3.13 8.11 -8.39
N ALA A 122 -3.30 6.80 -8.14
CA ALA A 122 -2.21 5.84 -8.24
C ALA A 122 -1.60 5.78 -9.65
N ALA A 123 -2.42 5.84 -10.69
CA ALA A 123 -1.91 5.87 -12.07
C ALA A 123 -1.11 7.15 -12.35
N ALA A 124 -1.54 8.30 -11.85
CA ALA A 124 -0.80 9.56 -11.98
C ALA A 124 0.56 9.48 -11.27
N GLU A 125 0.60 8.93 -10.06
CA GLU A 125 1.85 8.77 -9.29
C GLU A 125 2.84 7.81 -9.92
N LEU A 126 2.33 6.81 -10.66
CA LEU A 126 3.15 5.89 -11.44
C LEU A 126 3.53 6.45 -12.82
N GLY A 127 3.14 7.68 -13.16
CA GLY A 127 3.40 8.27 -14.49
C GLY A 127 2.63 7.57 -15.62
N ALA A 128 1.57 6.83 -15.29
CA ALA A 128 0.83 6.00 -16.23
C ALA A 128 -0.36 6.70 -16.89
N LEU A 129 -0.42 8.04 -16.80
CA LEU A 129 -1.39 8.87 -17.51
C LEU A 129 -0.69 9.55 -18.68
N ARG A 130 -1.24 9.42 -19.89
CA ARG A 130 -0.76 10.19 -21.04
C ARG A 130 -1.13 11.65 -20.84
N HIS A 131 -0.17 12.54 -21.07
CA HIS A 131 -0.44 13.96 -21.27
C HIS A 131 -0.50 14.20 -22.78
N ASP A 132 -1.53 14.92 -23.22
CA ASP A 132 -1.73 15.38 -24.60
C ASP A 132 -0.79 16.52 -24.99
#